data_AF-A0A3C0CSJ9-F1
#
_entry.id   AF-A0A3C0CSJ9-F1
#
_cell.length_a   1.000
_cell.length_b   1.000
_cell.length_c   1.000
_cell.angle_alpha   90.00
_cell.angle_beta   90.00
_cell.angle_gamma   90.00
#
_symmetry.space_group_name_H-M   'P 1'
#
loop_
_entity.id
_entity.type
_entity.pdbx_description
1 polymer ?
#
loop_
_entity_poly.entity_id
_entity_poly.type
_entity_poly.pdbx_seq_one_letter_code
_entity_poly.pdbx_strand_id
1 'polypeptide(L)' 'MKIAIGSDHAGYELKKEILHLLASQQIEFLDFGAFSIESVDYPDYGIKVAEAVAAGEVDLGILVCGSGIG' A
#
# COMPACT_ATOMS: atom_id res chain seq x y z
N MET A 1 16.09 -2.28 -1.65
CA MET A 1 14.76 -2.48 -2.25
C MET A 1 13.77 -1.73 -1.39
N LYS A 2 12.98 -0.85 -2.01
CA LYS A 2 12.01 0.01 -1.35
C LYS A 2 10.63 -0.23 -1.95
N ILE A 3 9.62 -0.43 -1.11
CA ILE A 3 8.27 -0.81 -1.52
C ILE A 3 7.28 0.30 -1.21
N ALA A 4 6.49 0.76 -2.19
CA ALA A 4 5.28 1.53 -1.90
C ALA A 4 4.14 0.57 -1.58
N ILE A 5 3.32 0.91 -0.59
CA ILE A 5 2.14 0.13 -0.24
C ILE A 5 0.93 1.03 -0.01
N GLY A 6 -0.22 0.58 -0.48
CA GLY A 6 -1.48 1.29 -0.36
C GLY A 6 -2.66 0.33 -0.23
N SER A 7 -3.74 0.80 0.38
CA SER A 7 -5.00 0.08 0.47
C SER A 7 -6.19 1.03 0.53
N ASP A 8 -7.38 0.53 0.27
CA ASP A 8 -8.61 1.15 0.78
C ASP A 8 -8.88 0.69 2.23
N HIS A 9 -10.06 1.01 2.72
CA HIS A 9 -10.54 0.62 4.05
C HIS A 9 -10.71 -0.90 4.20
N ALA A 10 -11.13 -1.61 3.15
CA ALA A 10 -11.32 -3.06 3.17
C ALA A 10 -9.97 -3.80 3.25
N GLY A 11 -8.92 -3.25 2.65
CA GLY A 11 -7.56 -3.81 2.70
C GLY A 11 -6.73 -3.41 3.92
N TYR A 12 -7.22 -2.50 4.79
CA TYR A 12 -6.42 -1.86 5.84
C TYR A 12 -5.75 -2.82 6.82
N GLU A 13 -6.48 -3.80 7.36
CA GLU A 13 -5.90 -4.74 8.34
C GLU A 13 -4.86 -5.67 7.71
N LEU A 14 -5.10 -6.16 6.49
CA LEU A 14 -4.10 -6.95 5.78
C LEU A 14 -2.85 -6.12 5.44
N LYS A 15 -3.03 -4.85 5.04
CA LYS A 15 -1.91 -3.93 4.82
C LYS A 15 -1.04 -3.82 6.08
N LYS A 16 -1.63 -3.71 7.27
CA LYS A 16 -0.87 -3.64 8.53
C LYS A 16 -0.04 -4.89 8.79
N GLU A 17 -0.56 -6.08 8.52
CA GLU A 17 0.21 -7.32 8.65
C GLU A 17 1.39 -7.36 7.65
N ILE A 18 1.18 -6.88 6.43
CA ILE A 18 2.26 -6.75 5.43
C ILE A 18 3.32 -5.75 5.90
N LEU A 19 2.92 -4.60 6.45
CA LEU A 19 3.86 -3.61 6.99
C LEU A 19 4.72 -4.19 8.12
N HIS A 20 4.13 -4.95 9.05
CA HIS A 20 4.89 -5.64 10.10
C HIS A 20 5.88 -6.65 9.51
N LEU A 21 5.47 -7.41 8.49
CA LEU A 21 6.33 -8.37 7.82
C LEU A 21 7.51 -7.67 7.11
N LEU A 22 7.26 -6.58 6.38
CA LEU A 22 8.31 -5.80 5.72
C LEU A 22 9.29 -5.23 6.74
N ALA A 23 8.80 -4.65 7.83
CA ALA A 23 9.62 -4.13 8.91
C ALA A 23 10.48 -5.22 9.56
N SER A 24 9.90 -6.41 9.80
CA SER A 24 10.62 -7.56 10.39
C SER A 24 11.77 -8.06 9.52
N GLN A 25 11.66 -7.86 8.20
CA GLN A 25 12.68 -8.21 7.21
C GLN A 25 13.62 -7.05 6.87
N GLN A 26 13.50 -5.91 7.56
CA GLN A 26 14.29 -4.70 7.30
C GLN A 26 14.16 -4.20 5.85
N ILE A 27 13.00 -4.42 5.22
CA ILE A 27 12.69 -3.90 3.89
C ILE A 27 12.15 -2.48 4.07
N GLU A 28 12.74 -1.51 3.39
CA GLU A 28 12.26 -0.13 3.40
C GLU A 28 10.91 -0.02 2.67
N PHE A 29 10.00 0.79 3.20
CA PHE A 29 8.70 1.00 2.57
C PHE A 29 8.17 2.44 2.76
N LEU A 30 7.24 2.82 1.87
CA LEU A 30 6.40 4.01 1.98
C LEU A 30 4.93 3.58 2.05
N ASP A 31 4.24 3.94 3.13
CA ASP A 31 2.80 3.70 3.28
C ASP A 31 2.00 4.93 2.81
N PHE A 32 1.22 4.75 1.75
CA PHE A 32 0.37 5.79 1.17
C PHE A 32 -1.06 5.82 1.75
N GLY A 33 -1.36 4.95 2.72
CA GLY A 33 -2.68 4.80 3.34
C GLY A 33 -3.48 3.66 2.71
N ALA A 34 -4.75 3.46 3.03
CA ALA A 34 -5.56 4.17 4.02
C ALA A 34 -4.99 4.02 5.44
N PHE A 35 -5.30 4.96 6.33
CA PHE A 35 -4.76 4.97 7.70
C PHE A 35 -5.82 4.61 8.76
N SER A 36 -6.99 4.15 8.31
CA SER A 36 -8.09 3.73 9.16
C SER A 36 -8.99 2.75 8.41
N ILE A 37 -9.96 2.19 9.13
CA ILE A 37 -11.05 1.36 8.58
C ILE A 37 -12.23 2.20 8.07
N GLU A 38 -12.12 3.53 8.07
CA GLU A 38 -13.19 4.41 7.59
C GLU A 38 -13.30 4.31 6.08
N SER A 39 -14.54 4.26 5.57
CA SER A 39 -14.80 4.11 4.14
C SER A 39 -14.10 5.19 3.32
N VAL A 40 -13.33 4.75 2.35
CA VAL A 40 -12.57 5.56 1.38
C VAL A 40 -12.51 4.85 0.04
N ASP A 41 -12.18 5.60 -1.02
CA ASP A 41 -12.13 5.09 -2.37
C ASP A 41 -10.73 4.56 -2.73
N TYR A 42 -10.66 3.33 -3.23
CA TYR A 42 -9.39 2.68 -3.59
C TYR A 42 -8.56 3.43 -4.66
N PRO A 43 -9.12 4.12 -5.68
CA PRO A 43 -8.31 4.77 -6.70
C PRO A 43 -7.36 5.82 -6.12
N ASP A 44 -7.76 6.52 -5.05
CA ASP A 44 -6.99 7.58 -4.39
C ASP A 44 -5.68 7.05 -3.78
N TYR A 45 -5.62 5.76 -3.46
CA TYR A 45 -4.44 5.08 -2.92
C TYR A 45 -3.71 4.30 -4.00
N GLY A 46 -4.45 3.68 -4.92
CA GLY A 46 -3.92 3.02 -6.11
C GLY A 46 -3.02 3.92 -6.93
N ILE A 47 -3.48 5.15 -7.22
CA ILE A 47 -2.74 6.11 -8.03
C ILE A 47 -1.44 6.54 -7.38
N LYS A 48 -1.42 6.79 -6.06
CA LYS A 48 -0.22 7.21 -5.32
C LYS A 48 0.89 6.16 -5.37
N VAL A 49 0.52 4.89 -5.18
CA VAL A 49 1.47 3.77 -5.27
C VAL A 49 1.97 3.62 -6.71
N ALA A 50 1.07 3.67 -7.69
CA ALA A 50 1.42 3.54 -9.10
C ALA A 50 2.35 4.66 -9.58
N GLU A 51 2.07 5.91 -9.19
CA GLU A 51 2.90 7.08 -9.50
C GLU A 51 4.29 6.97 -8.87
N ALA A 52 4.39 6.58 -7.60
CA ALA A 52 5.68 6.41 -6.94
C ALA A 52 6.56 5.34 -7.63
N VAL A 53 5.95 4.23 -8.06
CA VAL A 53 6.64 3.19 -8.83
C VAL A 53 7.05 3.71 -10.21
N ALA A 54 6.12 4.35 -10.94
CA ALA A 54 6.39 4.88 -12.28
C ALA A 54 7.46 5.98 -12.29
N ALA A 55 7.54 6.78 -11.23
CA ALA A 55 8.56 7.81 -11.04
C ALA A 55 9.94 7.26 -10.61
N GLY A 56 10.03 5.97 -10.24
CA GLY A 56 11.26 5.35 -9.74
C GLY A 56 11.64 5.76 -8.32
N GLU A 57 10.69 6.28 -7.53
CA GLU A 57 10.90 6.62 -6.11
C GLU A 57 10.98 5.38 -5.20
N VAL A 58 10.41 4.28 -5.69
CA VAL A 58 10.39 2.94 -5.10
C VAL A 58 10.61 1.89 -6.20
N ASP A 59 11.01 0.68 -5.81
CA ASP A 59 11.28 -0.41 -6.74
C ASP A 59 10.00 -1.18 -7.11
N LEU A 60 9.06 -1.34 -6.15
CA LEU A 60 7.84 -2.15 -6.28
C LEU A 60 6.66 -1.52 -5.54
N GLY A 61 5.45 -1.93 -5.94
CA GLY A 61 4.18 -1.53 -5.32
C GLY A 61 3.38 -2.72 -4.81
N ILE A 62 2.73 -2.56 -3.65
CA ILE A 62 1.73 -3.50 -3.11
C ILE A 62 0.40 -2.74 -2.95
N LEU A 63 -0.67 -3.25 -3.55
CA LEU A 63 -2.01 -2.71 -3.39
C LEU A 63 -2.95 -3.76 -2.80
N VAL A 64 -3.78 -3.32 -1.86
CA VAL A 64 -4.72 -4.19 -1.16
C VAL A 64 -6.10 -3.55 -1.13
N CYS A 65 -7.11 -4.27 -1.58
CA CYS A 65 -8.52 -3.91 -1.36
C CYS A 65 -9.31 -5.19 -1.04
N GLY A 66 -10.64 -5.10 -0.97
CA GLY A 66 -11.47 -6.27 -0.65
C GLY A 66 -11.27 -7.48 -1.57
N SER A 67 -10.96 -7.26 -2.86
CA SER A 67 -10.74 -8.33 -3.86
C SER A 67 -9.43 -8.23 -4.64
N GLY A 68 -8.75 -7.08 -4.60
CA GLY A 68 -7.58 -6.78 -5.43
C GLY A 68 -7.90 -6.48 -6.91
N ILE A 69 -9.18 -6.32 -7.29
CA ILE A 69 -9.59 -6.08 -8.69
C ILE A 69 -9.66 -4.59 -9.04
N GLY A 70 -10.03 -3.75 -8.06
CA GLY A 70 -10.18 -2.31 -8.23
C GLY A 70 -8.87 -1.63 -8.61
#